data_AF-A0A933P6X6-F1
#
_entry.id   AF-A0A933P6X6-F1
#
_cell.length_a   1.000
_cell.length_b   1.000
_cell.length_c   1.000
_cell.angle_alpha   90.00
_cell.angle_beta   90.00
_cell.angle_gamma   90.00
#
_symmetry.space_group_name_H-M   'P 1'
#
loop_
_entity.id
_entity.type
_entity.pdbx_description
1 polymer ?
#
loop_
_entity_poly.entity_id
_entity_poly.type
_entity_poly.pdbx_seq_one_letter_code
_entity_poly.pdbx_strand_id
1 'polypeptide(L)'
;MNVLGIIATAGRFVAEEEHLVTDSDGNVVTHSWLLPETAEIIWGGLASLILFYALYKFGWPQMKKFFNGRTARIQGELDAAAADKESAAAEAVGIRQAKGDIAAERARIMADAATQAENILTDGRARLVTEVAELEARSQAEIAAARGRVGDELRAEISRLSSAAVDHVVSGSLDDATQQELIENFIARVGAQS
;
A
#
# COMPACT_ATOMS: atom_id res chain seq x y z
N MET A 1 60.86 -60.10 49.81
CA MET A 1 60.68 -61.51 50.27
C MET A 1 60.45 -62.34 49.02
N ASN A 2 61.25 -63.28 48.55
CA ASN A 2 62.55 -63.82 48.93
C ASN A 2 63.20 -64.32 47.63
N VAL A 3 64.51 -64.16 47.50
CA VAL A 3 65.33 -64.64 46.38
C VAL A 3 65.71 -66.09 46.66
N LEU A 4 65.90 -66.91 45.61
CA LEU A 4 66.63 -68.20 45.54
C LEU A 4 65.77 -69.43 45.17
N GLY A 5 66.12 -70.02 44.03
CA GLY A 5 65.61 -71.27 43.46
C GLY A 5 65.67 -71.21 41.93
N ILE A 6 66.80 -70.82 41.32
CA ILE A 6 67.91 -71.73 40.94
C ILE A 6 67.43 -72.90 40.06
N ILE A 7 67.68 -72.72 38.75
CA ILE A 7 68.28 -73.70 37.81
C ILE A 7 67.58 -75.05 37.67
N ALA A 8 66.97 -75.27 36.49
CA ALA A 8 67.03 -76.51 35.69
C ALA A 8 65.72 -76.80 34.94
N THR A 9 65.37 -75.98 33.95
CA THR A 9 64.54 -76.44 32.82
C THR A 9 64.84 -75.64 31.56
N ALA A 10 66.14 -75.49 31.25
CA ALA A 10 66.57 -75.15 29.91
C ALA A 10 66.60 -76.46 29.11
N GLY A 11 65.76 -76.61 28.08
CA GLY A 11 65.93 -77.71 27.14
C GLY A 11 64.70 -78.28 26.42
N ARG A 12 63.49 -77.71 26.50
CA ARG A 12 62.36 -78.35 25.80
C ARG A 12 61.12 -77.50 25.49
N PHE A 13 61.22 -76.27 24.97
CA PHE A 13 60.03 -75.57 24.45
C PHE A 13 60.26 -74.58 23.30
N VAL A 14 61.42 -74.61 22.63
CA VAL A 14 61.62 -73.86 21.37
C VAL A 14 62.12 -74.84 20.31
N ALA A 15 61.16 -75.49 19.66
CA ALA A 15 61.37 -76.25 18.45
C ALA A 15 60.05 -76.26 17.67
N GLU A 16 59.83 -75.21 16.88
CA GLU A 16 59.06 -75.36 15.64
C GLU A 16 59.67 -74.41 14.59
N GLU A 17 60.72 -74.95 13.97
CA GLU A 17 61.19 -74.79 12.60
C GLU A 17 61.10 -73.42 11.89
N GLU A 18 62.24 -72.72 11.85
CA GLU A 18 62.61 -71.90 10.69
C GLU A 18 63.05 -72.86 9.57
N HIS A 19 62.12 -73.23 8.70
CA HIS A 19 62.43 -74.03 7.51
C HIS A 19 63.01 -73.11 6.43
N LEU A 20 64.34 -72.96 6.42
CA LEU A 20 65.05 -72.29 5.34
C LEU A 20 64.90 -73.12 4.05
N VAL A 21 64.11 -72.58 3.11
CA VAL A 21 63.88 -73.19 1.80
C VAL A 21 65.22 -73.28 1.06
N THR A 22 65.67 -74.51 0.83
CA THR A 22 66.91 -74.83 0.10
C THR A 22 66.52 -75.62 -1.15
N ASP A 23 67.09 -75.28 -2.30
CA ASP A 23 66.90 -76.03 -3.55
C ASP A 23 67.69 -77.35 -3.53
N SER A 24 67.36 -78.30 -4.41
CA SER A 24 67.89 -79.69 -4.46
C SER A 24 69.41 -79.82 -4.63
N ASP A 25 70.14 -78.72 -4.85
CA ASP A 25 71.60 -78.67 -4.95
C ASP A 25 72.30 -77.96 -3.77
N GLY A 26 71.60 -77.67 -2.66
CA GLY A 26 72.24 -77.29 -1.39
C GLY A 26 72.79 -75.85 -1.28
N ASN A 27 72.31 -74.91 -2.10
CA ASN A 27 72.64 -73.48 -1.99
C ASN A 27 71.50 -72.69 -1.31
N VAL A 28 71.85 -71.71 -0.46
CA VAL A 28 70.89 -70.85 0.25
C VAL A 28 70.28 -69.84 -0.74
N VAL A 29 68.97 -69.92 -0.96
CA VAL A 29 68.26 -69.03 -1.89
C VAL A 29 68.06 -67.68 -1.22
N THR A 30 68.88 -66.68 -1.56
CA THR A 30 68.65 -65.29 -1.14
C THR A 30 67.51 -64.71 -1.97
N HIS A 31 66.36 -64.41 -1.35
CA HIS A 31 65.26 -63.70 -2.00
C HIS A 31 65.77 -62.38 -2.62
N SER A 32 65.54 -62.18 -3.92
CA SER A 32 65.85 -60.92 -4.58
C SER A 32 64.99 -59.81 -3.97
N TRP A 33 65.61 -58.90 -3.22
CA TRP A 33 64.93 -57.75 -2.60
C TRP A 33 64.20 -56.85 -3.61
N LEU A 34 64.64 -56.86 -4.87
CA LEU A 34 64.11 -56.00 -5.92
C LEU A 34 63.04 -56.67 -6.80
N LEU A 35 63.05 -58.00 -6.90
CA LEU A 35 62.15 -58.75 -7.78
C LEU A 35 61.54 -59.93 -7.00
N PRO A 36 60.24 -59.86 -6.68
CA PRO A 36 59.54 -60.94 -5.98
C PRO A 36 59.51 -62.21 -6.83
N GLU A 37 59.26 -63.34 -6.17
CA GLU A 37 59.16 -64.64 -6.81
C GLU A 37 58.12 -64.61 -7.95
N THR A 38 58.42 -65.23 -9.09
CA THR A 38 57.54 -65.18 -10.27
C THR A 38 56.12 -65.67 -9.98
N ALA A 39 55.97 -66.58 -9.02
CA ALA A 39 54.68 -67.06 -8.53
C ALA A 39 53.86 -65.96 -7.84
N GLU A 40 54.49 -65.10 -7.03
CA GLU A 40 53.83 -63.98 -6.35
C GLU A 40 53.42 -62.89 -7.35
N ILE A 41 54.22 -62.64 -8.38
CA ILE A 41 53.86 -61.70 -9.46
C ILE A 41 52.63 -62.19 -10.22
N ILE A 42 52.55 -63.50 -10.51
CA ILE A 42 51.41 -64.08 -11.24
C ILE A 42 50.15 -64.06 -10.37
N TRP A 43 50.21 -64.58 -9.14
CA TRP A 43 49.02 -64.66 -8.27
C TRP A 43 48.63 -63.30 -7.68
N GLY A 44 49.59 -62.48 -7.27
CA GLY A 44 49.36 -61.12 -6.80
C GLY A 44 48.90 -60.18 -7.92
N GLY A 45 49.42 -60.36 -9.14
CA GLY A 45 48.94 -59.69 -10.34
C GLY A 45 47.51 -60.09 -10.68
N LEU A 46 47.18 -61.38 -10.64
CA LEU A 46 45.82 -61.87 -10.87
C LEU A 46 44.84 -61.35 -9.81
N ALA A 47 45.22 -61.37 -8.52
CA ALA A 47 44.42 -60.82 -7.44
C ALA A 47 44.19 -59.30 -7.60
N SER A 48 45.24 -58.56 -7.99
CA SER A 48 45.17 -57.12 -8.28
C SER A 48 44.26 -56.83 -9.48
N LEU A 49 44.32 -57.65 -10.54
CA LEU A 49 43.44 -57.53 -11.70
C LEU A 49 41.98 -57.80 -11.36
N ILE A 50 41.69 -58.81 -10.54
CA ILE A 50 40.33 -59.10 -10.07
C ILE A 50 39.78 -57.94 -9.24
N LEU A 51 40.58 -57.40 -8.31
CA LEU A 51 40.21 -56.24 -7.51
C LEU A 51 40.00 -55.00 -8.37
N PHE A 52 40.90 -54.74 -9.33
CA PHE A 52 40.79 -53.61 -10.26
C PHE A 52 39.54 -53.74 -11.13
N TYR A 53 39.23 -54.95 -11.61
CA TYR A 53 38.01 -55.20 -12.37
C TYR A 53 36.75 -54.95 -11.52
N ALA A 54 36.74 -55.37 -10.25
CA ALA A 54 35.64 -55.09 -9.34
C ALA A 54 35.48 -53.57 -9.08
N LEU A 55 36.56 -52.85 -8.81
CA LEU A 55 36.56 -51.39 -8.65
C LEU A 55 36.12 -50.65 -9.92
N TYR A 56 36.56 -51.11 -11.09
CA TYR A 56 36.13 -50.54 -12.36
C TYR A 56 34.64 -50.80 -12.60
N LYS A 57 34.17 -52.03 -12.39
CA LYS A 57 32.76 -52.40 -12.60
C LYS A 57 31.81 -51.68 -11.65
N PHE A 58 32.17 -51.54 -10.37
CA PHE A 58 31.29 -51.02 -9.31
C PHE A 58 31.59 -49.57 -8.92
N GLY A 59 32.86 -49.16 -8.86
CA GLY A 59 33.29 -47.81 -8.48
C GLY A 59 33.09 -46.77 -9.58
N TRP A 60 33.41 -47.11 -10.84
CA TRP A 60 33.23 -46.21 -11.98
C TRP A 60 31.80 -45.68 -12.16
N PRO A 61 30.73 -46.51 -12.12
CA PRO A 61 29.37 -45.98 -12.24
C PRO A 61 28.95 -45.08 -11.07
N GLN A 62 29.35 -45.39 -9.84
CA GLN A 62 29.06 -44.53 -8.66
C GLN A 62 29.75 -43.18 -8.77
N MET A 63 31.01 -43.15 -9.18
CA MET A 63 31.78 -41.92 -9.36
C MET A 63 31.14 -41.01 -10.42
N LYS A 64 30.79 -41.58 -11.59
CA LYS A 64 30.08 -40.84 -12.65
C LYS A 64 28.74 -40.30 -12.17
N LYS A 65 27.96 -41.10 -11.43
CA LYS A 65 26.67 -40.66 -10.89
C LYS A 65 26.82 -39.46 -9.95
N PHE A 66 27.85 -39.47 -9.09
CA PHE A 66 28.13 -38.36 -8.18
C PHE A 66 28.51 -37.07 -8.92
N PHE A 67 29.45 -37.15 -9.86
CA PHE A 67 29.86 -35.97 -10.64
C PHE A 67 28.74 -35.43 -11.53
N ASN A 68 27.97 -36.32 -12.18
CA ASN A 68 26.82 -35.91 -12.98
C ASN A 68 25.73 -35.29 -12.10
N GLY A 69 25.46 -35.84 -10.92
CA GLY A 69 24.50 -35.28 -9.96
C GLY A 69 24.90 -33.89 -9.47
N ARG A 70 26.19 -33.68 -9.16
CA ARG A 70 26.72 -32.36 -8.81
C ARG A 70 26.61 -31.37 -9.97
N THR A 71 26.99 -31.80 -11.17
CA THR A 71 26.92 -30.94 -12.37
C THR A 71 25.48 -30.56 -12.69
N ALA A 72 24.56 -31.52 -12.66
CA ALA A 72 23.14 -31.28 -12.88
C ALA A 72 22.53 -30.34 -11.83
N ARG A 73 22.93 -30.49 -10.56
CA ARG A 73 22.50 -29.58 -9.49
C ARG A 73 23.01 -28.16 -9.72
N ILE A 74 24.30 -27.99 -10.02
CA ILE A 74 24.87 -26.66 -10.27
C ILE A 74 24.23 -26.02 -11.50
N GLN A 75 24.04 -26.79 -12.57
CA GLN A 75 23.37 -26.31 -13.77
C GLN A 75 21.94 -25.87 -13.45
N GLY A 76 21.18 -26.69 -12.70
CA GLY A 76 19.84 -26.33 -12.26
C GLY A 76 19.79 -25.09 -11.37
N GLU A 77 20.74 -24.93 -10.44
CA GLU A 77 20.87 -23.72 -9.61
C GLU A 77 21.21 -22.48 -10.44
N LEU A 78 22.08 -22.60 -11.46
CA LEU A 78 22.41 -21.52 -12.38
C LEU A 78 21.24 -21.13 -13.28
N ASP A 79 20.53 -22.12 -13.84
CA ASP A 79 19.36 -21.90 -14.69
C ASP A 79 18.23 -21.25 -13.89
N ALA A 80 17.99 -21.70 -12.65
CA ALA A 80 17.03 -21.08 -11.74
C ALA A 80 17.41 -19.63 -11.40
N ALA A 81 18.68 -19.37 -11.06
CA ALA A 81 19.13 -18.01 -10.77
C ALA A 81 19.04 -17.08 -11.99
N ALA A 82 19.28 -17.61 -13.20
CA ALA A 82 19.11 -16.86 -14.44
C ALA A 82 17.62 -16.51 -14.68
N ALA A 83 16.73 -17.49 -14.49
CA ALA A 83 15.28 -17.28 -14.60
C ALA A 83 14.75 -16.29 -13.55
N ASP A 84 15.18 -16.40 -12.30
CA ASP A 84 14.81 -15.47 -11.23
C ASP A 84 15.27 -14.04 -11.53
N LYS A 85 16.49 -13.89 -12.07
CA LYS A 85 17.01 -12.58 -12.50
C LYS A 85 16.21 -11.99 -13.65
N GLU A 86 15.81 -12.80 -14.63
CA GLU A 86 14.97 -12.37 -15.73
C GLU A 86 13.57 -11.95 -15.24
N SER A 87 12.94 -12.75 -14.38
CA SER A 87 11.65 -12.41 -13.75
C SER A 87 11.73 -11.11 -12.97
N ALA A 88 12.75 -10.95 -12.12
CA ALA A 88 12.95 -9.73 -11.34
C ALA A 88 13.17 -8.49 -12.23
N ALA A 89 13.88 -8.63 -13.35
CA ALA A 89 14.05 -7.55 -14.31
C ALA A 89 12.73 -7.19 -14.99
N ALA A 90 11.93 -8.18 -15.39
CA ALA A 90 10.61 -7.98 -15.98
C ALA A 90 9.64 -7.30 -14.99
N GLU A 91 9.60 -7.76 -13.74
CA GLU A 91 8.81 -7.14 -12.68
C GLU A 91 9.24 -5.69 -12.41
N ALA A 92 10.54 -5.41 -12.37
CA ALA A 92 11.05 -4.05 -12.19
C ALA A 92 10.62 -3.11 -13.31
N VAL A 93 10.57 -3.59 -14.57
CA VAL A 93 10.04 -2.82 -15.70
C VAL A 93 8.54 -2.58 -15.52
N GLY A 94 7.76 -3.61 -15.17
CA GLY A 94 6.33 -3.48 -14.91
C GLY A 94 6.00 -2.48 -13.80
N ILE A 95 6.75 -2.51 -12.69
CA ILE A 95 6.61 -1.55 -11.59
C ILE A 95 6.93 -0.12 -12.05
N ARG A 96 7.98 0.07 -12.87
CA ARG A 96 8.33 1.41 -13.39
C ARG A 96 7.24 1.94 -14.33
N GLN A 97 6.69 1.10 -15.19
CA GLN A 97 5.57 1.45 -16.06
C GLN A 97 4.34 1.83 -15.23
N ALA A 98 3.92 0.97 -14.30
CA ALA A 98 2.79 1.25 -13.41
C ALA A 98 2.96 2.54 -12.61
N LYS A 99 4.18 2.86 -12.15
CA LYS A 99 4.47 4.15 -11.51
C LYS A 99 4.31 5.34 -12.47
N GLY A 100 4.76 5.19 -13.71
CA GLY A 100 4.57 6.19 -14.77
C GLY A 100 3.10 6.44 -15.05
N ASP A 101 2.32 5.37 -15.20
CA ASP A 101 0.87 5.44 -15.44
C ASP A 101 0.14 6.12 -14.27
N ILE A 102 0.48 5.78 -13.02
CA ILE A 102 -0.09 6.45 -11.83
C ILE A 102 0.24 7.94 -11.82
N ALA A 103 1.47 8.34 -12.18
CA ALA A 103 1.85 9.75 -12.22
C ALA A 103 1.08 10.51 -13.31
N ALA A 104 0.92 9.90 -14.49
CA ALA A 104 0.13 10.47 -15.59
C ALA A 104 -1.35 10.59 -15.21
N GLU A 105 -1.93 9.55 -14.61
CA GLU A 105 -3.33 9.55 -14.17
C GLU A 105 -3.57 10.60 -13.07
N ARG A 106 -2.66 10.72 -12.11
CA ARG A 106 -2.72 11.79 -11.09
C ARG A 106 -2.68 13.17 -11.73
N ALA A 107 -1.79 13.39 -12.69
CA ALA A 107 -1.72 14.67 -13.40
C ALA A 107 -3.03 14.98 -14.14
N ARG A 108 -3.63 13.97 -14.79
CA ARG A 108 -4.94 14.10 -15.44
C ARG A 108 -6.04 14.46 -14.43
N ILE A 109 -6.15 13.73 -13.32
CA ILE A 109 -7.15 14.00 -12.27
C ILE A 109 -7.01 15.42 -11.73
N MET A 110 -5.77 15.88 -11.49
CA MET A 110 -5.54 17.24 -10.98
C MET A 110 -5.90 18.32 -12.01
N ALA A 111 -5.62 18.08 -13.31
CA ALA A 111 -6.02 18.99 -14.38
C ALA A 111 -7.55 19.06 -14.53
N ASP A 112 -8.22 17.92 -14.46
CA ASP A 112 -9.69 17.84 -14.50
C ASP A 112 -10.32 18.52 -13.29
N ALA A 113 -9.75 18.34 -12.10
CA ALA A 113 -10.21 19.00 -10.88
C ALA A 113 -10.03 20.53 -10.94
N ALA A 114 -8.89 21.01 -11.46
CA ALA A 114 -8.66 22.44 -11.64
C ALA A 114 -9.65 23.06 -12.63
N THR A 115 -9.93 22.36 -13.74
CA THR A 115 -10.93 22.79 -14.73
C THR A 115 -12.33 22.83 -14.14
N GLN A 116 -12.72 21.80 -13.37
CA GLN A 116 -14.00 21.77 -12.68
C GLN A 116 -14.13 22.88 -11.63
N ALA A 117 -13.08 23.16 -10.87
CA ALA A 117 -13.06 24.24 -9.89
C ALA A 117 -13.28 25.60 -10.55
N GLU A 118 -12.61 25.86 -11.68
CA GLU A 118 -12.79 27.10 -12.44
C GLU A 118 -14.20 27.25 -13.01
N ASN A 119 -14.78 26.14 -13.50
CA ASN A 119 -16.15 26.11 -13.99
C ASN A 119 -17.15 26.40 -12.86
N ILE A 120 -16.98 25.77 -11.68
CA ILE A 120 -17.83 26.01 -10.51
C ILE A 120 -17.71 27.47 -10.05
N LEU A 121 -16.50 28.04 -10.04
CA LEU A 121 -16.29 29.43 -9.65
C LEU A 121 -16.95 30.40 -10.63
N THR A 122 -16.84 30.13 -11.93
CA THR A 122 -17.43 30.96 -12.99
C THR A 122 -18.96 30.90 -12.97
N ASP A 123 -19.53 29.69 -12.91
CA ASP A 123 -20.97 29.48 -12.81
C ASP A 123 -21.53 30.04 -11.50
N GLY A 124 -20.85 29.79 -10.37
CA GLY A 124 -21.22 30.34 -9.07
C GLY A 124 -21.24 31.86 -9.06
N ARG A 125 -20.24 32.53 -9.66
CA ARG A 125 -20.23 34.00 -9.80
C ARG A 125 -21.39 34.50 -10.67
N ALA A 126 -21.66 33.84 -11.79
CA ALA A 126 -22.76 34.22 -12.68
C ALA A 126 -24.13 34.10 -11.99
N ARG A 127 -24.35 33.02 -11.22
CA ARG A 127 -25.55 32.82 -10.41
C ARG A 127 -25.67 33.88 -9.32
N LEU A 128 -24.60 34.14 -8.56
CA LEU A 128 -24.61 35.15 -7.50
C LEU A 128 -24.95 36.54 -8.02
N VAL A 129 -24.44 36.94 -9.20
CA VAL A 129 -24.80 38.24 -9.81
C VAL A 129 -26.30 38.31 -10.08
N THR A 130 -26.88 37.23 -10.59
CA THR A 130 -28.32 37.15 -10.86
C THR A 130 -29.14 37.20 -9.57
N GLU A 131 -28.75 36.41 -8.56
CA GLU A 131 -29.44 36.33 -7.27
C GLU A 131 -29.37 37.66 -6.49
N VAL A 132 -28.21 38.35 -6.51
CA VAL A 132 -28.06 39.67 -5.88
C VAL A 132 -28.94 40.71 -6.57
N ALA A 133 -28.97 40.74 -7.90
CA ALA A 133 -29.82 41.67 -8.64
C ALA A 133 -31.31 41.43 -8.36
N GLU A 134 -31.74 40.16 -8.27
CA GLU A 134 -33.11 39.81 -7.90
C GLU A 134 -33.44 40.21 -6.46
N LEU A 135 -32.52 39.97 -5.53
CA LEU A 135 -32.67 40.34 -4.13
C LEU A 135 -32.80 41.86 -3.98
N GLU A 136 -31.94 42.63 -4.64
CA GLU A 136 -32.00 44.10 -4.62
C GLU A 136 -33.34 44.61 -5.17
N ALA A 137 -33.81 44.05 -6.30
CA ALA A 137 -35.10 44.41 -6.88
C ALA A 137 -36.26 44.13 -5.92
N ARG A 138 -36.26 42.96 -5.26
CA ARG A 138 -37.26 42.60 -4.24
C ARG A 138 -37.19 43.53 -3.03
N SER A 139 -35.99 43.80 -2.49
CA SER A 139 -35.81 44.71 -1.36
C SER A 139 -36.27 46.13 -1.69
N GLN A 140 -36.00 46.65 -2.90
CA GLN A 140 -36.50 47.96 -3.32
C GLN A 140 -38.04 47.98 -3.40
N ALA A 141 -38.65 46.93 -3.94
CA ALA A 141 -40.11 46.80 -3.98
C ALA A 141 -40.73 46.74 -2.57
N GLU A 142 -40.11 46.00 -1.64
CA GLU A 142 -40.53 45.92 -0.24
C GLU A 142 -40.42 47.27 0.48
N ILE A 143 -39.32 48.01 0.27
CA ILE A 143 -39.13 49.36 0.82
C ILE A 143 -40.20 50.31 0.28
N ALA A 144 -40.50 50.26 -1.02
CA ALA A 144 -41.54 51.09 -1.63
C ALA A 144 -42.92 50.78 -1.04
N ALA A 145 -43.26 49.49 -0.91
CA ALA A 145 -44.51 49.06 -0.29
C ALA A 145 -44.60 49.46 1.18
N ALA A 146 -43.51 49.34 1.95
CA ALA A 146 -43.44 49.75 3.34
C ALA A 146 -43.63 51.27 3.51
N ARG A 147 -43.00 52.09 2.65
CA ARG A 147 -43.19 53.55 2.63
C ARG A 147 -44.65 53.93 2.35
N GLY A 148 -45.30 53.23 1.42
CA GLY A 148 -46.73 53.41 1.15
C GLY A 148 -47.58 53.16 2.39
N ARG A 149 -47.42 51.98 3.02
CA ARG A 149 -48.16 51.60 4.24
C ARG A 149 -47.94 52.60 5.38
N VAL A 150 -46.68 52.97 5.67
CA VAL A 150 -46.36 53.95 6.72
C VAL A 150 -46.94 55.32 6.41
N GLY A 151 -46.93 55.74 5.14
CA GLY A 151 -47.54 57.00 4.73
C GLY A 151 -49.06 57.02 4.92
N ASP A 152 -49.74 55.93 4.60
CA ASP A 152 -51.19 55.81 4.79
C ASP A 152 -51.55 55.76 6.28
N GLU A 153 -50.77 55.06 7.09
CA GLU A 153 -50.95 55.01 8.55
C GLU A 153 -50.70 56.37 9.21
N LEU A 154 -49.67 57.11 8.79
CA LEU A 154 -49.42 58.49 9.24
C LEU A 154 -50.58 59.43 8.88
N ARG A 155 -51.14 59.32 7.67
CA ARG A 155 -52.30 60.14 7.27
C ARG A 155 -53.52 59.82 8.12
N ALA A 156 -53.80 58.53 8.35
CA ALA A 156 -54.92 58.11 9.20
C ALA A 156 -54.77 58.65 10.63
N GLU A 157 -53.55 58.59 11.19
CA GLU A 157 -53.28 59.08 12.54
C GLU A 157 -53.38 60.61 12.64
N ILE A 158 -52.90 61.35 11.64
CA ILE A 158 -53.07 62.81 11.57
C ILE A 158 -54.55 63.18 11.48
N SER A 159 -55.34 62.49 10.63
CA SER A 159 -56.79 62.70 10.54
C SER A 159 -57.47 62.45 11.88
N ARG A 160 -57.11 61.36 12.58
CA ARG A 160 -57.64 61.03 13.91
C ARG A 160 -57.33 62.12 14.94
N LEU A 161 -56.07 62.57 15.00
CA LEU A 161 -55.63 63.60 15.95
C LEU A 161 -56.27 64.96 15.64
N SER A 162 -56.45 65.29 14.36
CA SER A 162 -57.10 66.52 13.91
C SER A 162 -58.57 66.54 14.28
N SER A 163 -59.31 65.46 14.07
CA SER A 163 -60.71 65.34 14.49
C SER A 163 -60.85 65.50 16.02
N ALA A 164 -59.98 64.86 16.80
CA ALA A 164 -59.98 65.02 18.26
C ALA A 164 -59.69 66.46 18.71
N ALA A 165 -58.81 67.18 18.00
CA ALA A 165 -58.54 68.59 18.28
C ALA A 165 -59.73 69.49 17.92
N VAL A 166 -60.42 69.23 16.80
CA VAL A 166 -61.62 69.96 16.40
C VAL A 166 -62.74 69.79 17.43
N ASP A 167 -63.00 68.56 17.89
CA ASP A 167 -64.00 68.31 18.94
C ASP A 167 -63.75 69.17 20.19
N HIS A 168 -62.48 69.28 20.60
CA HIS A 168 -62.09 70.03 21.79
C HIS A 168 -62.15 71.56 21.61
N VAL A 169 -61.87 72.07 20.40
CA VAL A 169 -61.98 73.50 20.07
C VAL A 169 -63.45 73.90 19.95
N VAL A 170 -64.27 73.11 19.27
CA VAL A 170 -65.71 73.37 19.11
C VAL A 170 -66.39 73.37 20.47
N SER A 171 -66.14 72.37 21.32
CA SER A 171 -66.71 72.33 22.69
C SER A 171 -66.26 73.50 23.56
N GLY A 172 -65.05 74.03 23.34
CA GLY A 172 -64.52 75.19 24.05
C GLY A 172 -65.01 76.55 23.52
N SER A 173 -65.58 76.60 22.30
CA SER A 173 -66.00 77.84 21.61
C SER A 173 -67.51 78.03 21.50
N LEU A 174 -68.32 77.03 21.87
CA LEU A 174 -69.78 77.12 21.87
C LEU A 174 -70.28 77.96 23.05
N ASP A 175 -70.72 79.19 22.78
CA ASP A 175 -71.56 80.00 23.67
C ASP A 175 -73.03 79.99 23.22
N ASP A 176 -73.95 80.43 24.10
CA ASP A 176 -75.39 80.42 23.83
C ASP A 176 -75.77 81.21 22.56
N ALA A 177 -75.04 82.30 22.26
CA ALA A 177 -75.28 83.13 21.08
C ALA A 177 -74.94 82.39 19.78
N THR A 178 -73.80 81.69 19.76
CA THR A 178 -73.33 80.90 18.63
C THR A 178 -74.25 79.69 18.38
N GLN A 179 -74.76 79.06 19.44
CA GLN A 179 -75.75 77.97 19.30
C GLN A 179 -77.04 78.46 18.63
N GLN A 180 -77.54 79.62 19.02
CA GLN A 180 -78.76 80.20 18.44
C GLN A 180 -78.58 80.49 16.93
N GLU A 181 -77.43 81.05 16.54
CA GLU A 181 -77.09 81.35 15.15
C GLU A 181 -76.97 80.08 14.27
N LEU A 182 -76.40 79.00 14.83
CA LEU A 182 -76.29 77.72 14.14
C LEU A 182 -77.66 77.07 13.89
N ILE A 183 -78.59 77.20 14.85
CA ILE A 183 -79.97 76.70 14.72
C ILE A 183 -80.70 77.46 13.61
N GLU A 184 -80.62 78.79 13.61
CA GLU A 184 -81.28 79.63 12.59
C GLU A 184 -80.75 79.32 11.17
N ASN A 185 -79.43 79.16 11.03
CA ASN A 185 -78.80 78.76 9.76
C ASN A 185 -79.19 77.35 9.31
N PHE A 186 -79.32 76.39 10.23
CA PHE A 186 -79.80 75.04 9.90
C PHE A 186 -81.25 75.07 9.41
N ILE A 187 -82.13 75.79 10.11
CA ILE A 187 -83.53 75.97 9.71
C ILE A 187 -83.62 76.61 8.32
N ALA A 188 -82.82 77.65 8.07
CA ALA A 188 -82.76 78.31 6.76
C ALA A 188 -82.31 77.35 5.64
N ARG A 189 -81.37 76.45 5.92
CA ARG A 189 -80.81 75.54 4.91
C ARG A 189 -81.70 74.34 4.63
N VAL A 190 -82.34 73.77 5.65
CA VAL A 190 -83.32 72.68 5.49
C VAL A 190 -84.59 73.21 4.82
N GLY A 191 -85.07 74.39 5.22
CA GLY A 191 -86.22 75.04 4.59
C GLY A 191 -85.97 75.47 3.14
N ALA A 192 -84.72 75.64 2.71
CA ALA A 192 -84.35 75.95 1.33
C ALA A 192 -84.13 74.70 0.45
N GLN A 193 -84.06 73.50 1.04
CA GLN A 193 -83.84 72.24 0.31
C GLN A 193 -85.11 71.37 0.19
N SER A 194 -86.25 71.90 0.65
CA SER A 194 -87.62 71.44 0.37
C SER A 194 -88.33 72.41 -0.57
#